data_AF-A0A1V1P539-F1
#
_entry.id   AF-A0A1V1P539-F1
#
_cell.length_a   1.000
_cell.length_b   1.000
_cell.length_c   1.000
_cell.angle_alpha   90.00
_cell.angle_beta   90.00
_cell.angle_gamma   90.00
#
_symmetry.space_group_name_H-M   'P 1'
#
loop_
_entity.id
_entity.type
_entity.pdbx_description
1 polymer ?
#
loop_
_entity_poly.entity_id
_entity_poly.type
_entity_poly.pdbx_seq_one_letter_code
_entity_poly.pdbx_strand_id
1 'polypeptide(L)'
;MSTAHRWLEEWNSEPLPGDMSTEQLFEILISKLKKKRILILIDSLERLLIGDETNGWGEHFIDEWWEKFFLRVLSLETFQSRIIITSQDLPMNLCHTRYQTFLFISIRRIEGIRTRRIIYQKGIKDYS
;
A
#
# COMPACT_ATOMS: atom_id res chain seq x y z
N MET A 1 19.69 -3.55 -2.17
CA MET A 1 18.73 -4.67 -2.04
C MET A 1 17.32 -4.09 -2.11
N SER A 2 16.43 -4.64 -2.94
CA SER A 2 15.08 -4.10 -3.15
C SER A 2 14.11 -4.50 -2.02
N THR A 3 13.02 -3.75 -1.86
CA THR A 3 11.96 -4.06 -0.88
C THR A 3 11.34 -5.44 -1.14
N ALA A 4 11.10 -5.78 -2.41
CA ALA A 4 10.54 -7.07 -2.81
C ALA A 4 11.45 -8.24 -2.42
N HIS A 5 12.77 -8.09 -2.61
CA HIS A 5 13.75 -9.11 -2.18
C HIS A 5 13.66 -9.35 -0.68
N ARG A 6 13.69 -8.27 0.13
CA ARG A 6 13.60 -8.36 1.59
C ARG A 6 12.34 -9.07 2.05
N TRP A 7 11.17 -8.67 1.52
CA TRP A 7 9.90 -9.32 1.85
C TRP A 7 9.88 -10.80 1.46
N LEU A 8 10.40 -11.13 0.27
CA LEU A 8 10.42 -12.51 -0.20
C LEU A 8 11.36 -13.38 0.65
N GLU A 9 12.52 -12.87 1.06
CA GLU A 9 13.43 -13.54 2.00
C GLU A 9 12.77 -13.75 3.36
N GLU A 10 12.16 -12.73 3.94
CA GLU A 10 11.46 -12.83 5.23
C GLU A 10 10.34 -13.88 5.22
N TRP A 11 9.65 -14.05 4.08
CA TRP A 11 8.51 -14.95 3.96
C TRP A 11 8.85 -16.32 3.36
N ASN A 12 10.06 -16.54 2.85
CA ASN A 12 10.47 -17.82 2.29
C ASN A 12 11.24 -18.62 3.33
N SER A 13 11.00 -19.93 3.35
CA SER A 13 11.81 -20.86 4.12
C SER A 13 13.10 -21.25 3.39
N GLU A 14 13.21 -20.91 2.10
CA GLU A 14 14.36 -21.21 1.24
C GLU A 14 14.95 -19.92 0.65
N PRO A 15 16.29 -19.84 0.49
CA PRO A 15 16.95 -18.67 -0.06
C PRO A 15 16.57 -18.44 -1.53
N LEU A 16 16.36 -17.17 -1.87
CA LEU A 16 16.14 -16.74 -3.24
C LEU A 16 17.44 -16.84 -4.05
N PRO A 17 17.40 -17.20 -5.34
CA PRO A 17 18.56 -17.08 -6.22
C PRO A 17 19.08 -15.63 -6.26
N GLY A 18 20.40 -15.46 -6.15
CA GLY A 18 21.03 -14.14 -5.99
C GLY A 18 21.08 -13.27 -7.26
N ASP A 19 20.75 -13.82 -8.42
CA ASP A 19 20.88 -13.19 -9.75
C ASP A 19 19.53 -12.82 -10.39
N MET A 20 18.45 -12.80 -9.62
CA MET A 20 17.12 -12.46 -10.16
C MET A 20 16.97 -10.99 -10.53
N SER A 21 16.31 -10.74 -11.67
CA SER A 21 15.91 -9.40 -12.08
C SER A 21 14.78 -8.83 -11.20
N THR A 22 14.61 -7.51 -11.23
CA THR A 22 13.54 -6.84 -10.50
C THR A 22 12.15 -7.32 -10.94
N GLU A 23 11.97 -7.56 -12.24
CA GLU A 23 10.75 -8.11 -12.84
C GLU A 23 10.45 -9.52 -12.31
N GLN A 24 11.48 -10.38 -12.23
CA GLN A 24 11.32 -11.74 -11.70
C GLN A 24 10.91 -11.72 -10.23
N LEU A 25 11.57 -10.89 -9.42
CA LEU A 25 11.19 -10.68 -8.01
C LEU A 25 9.77 -10.15 -7.88
N PHE A 26 9.36 -9.23 -8.75
CA PHE A 26 8.03 -8.66 -8.78
C PHE A 26 6.95 -9.72 -9.07
N GLU A 27 7.12 -10.55 -10.09
CA GLU A 27 6.16 -11.59 -10.43
C GLU A 27 6.05 -12.66 -9.34
N ILE A 28 7.18 -13.03 -8.71
CA ILE A 28 7.18 -13.96 -7.57
C ILE A 28 6.42 -13.34 -6.39
N LEU A 29 6.66 -12.06 -6.08
CA LEU A 29 5.96 -11.34 -5.03
C LEU A 29 4.45 -11.33 -5.26
N ILE A 30 4.00 -10.92 -6.45
CA ILE A 30 2.58 -10.86 -6.80
C ILE A 30 1.93 -12.24 -6.74
N SER A 31 2.58 -13.27 -7.30
CA SER A 31 2.10 -14.66 -7.25
C SER A 31 1.93 -15.16 -5.80
N LYS A 32 2.86 -14.81 -4.92
CA LYS A 32 2.82 -15.20 -3.51
C LYS A 32 1.69 -14.49 -2.76
N LEU A 33 1.52 -13.19 -2.95
CA LEU A 33 0.45 -12.41 -2.31
C LEU A 33 -0.95 -12.83 -2.79
N LYS A 34 -1.06 -13.24 -4.06
CA LYS A 34 -2.29 -13.81 -4.61
C LYS A 34 -2.71 -15.10 -3.92
N LYS A 35 -1.76 -16.00 -3.62
CA LYS A 35 -2.04 -17.37 -3.14
C LYS A 35 -1.98 -17.53 -1.62
N LYS A 36 -1.14 -16.75 -0.93
CA LYS A 36 -0.93 -16.84 0.52
C LYS A 36 -1.66 -15.70 1.24
N ARG A 37 -2.09 -15.96 2.48
CA ARG A 37 -2.69 -14.93 3.36
C ARG A 37 -1.59 -14.20 4.12
N ILE A 38 -1.03 -13.17 3.49
CA ILE A 38 0.02 -12.32 4.08
C ILE A 38 -0.62 -10.97 4.43
N LEU A 39 -0.26 -10.43 5.59
CA LEU A 39 -0.64 -9.07 5.98
C LEU A 39 0.56 -8.16 5.75
N ILE A 40 0.42 -7.18 4.86
CA ILE A 40 1.41 -6.13 4.63
C ILE A 40 0.89 -4.86 5.30
N LEU A 41 1.70 -4.28 6.19
CA LEU A 41 1.48 -2.94 6.73
C LEU A 41 2.49 -1.99 6.08
N ILE A 42 1.99 -1.03 5.31
CA ILE A 42 2.78 0.08 4.78
C ILE A 42 2.46 1.30 5.63
N ASP A 43 3.41 1.71 6.45
CA ASP A 43 3.25 2.87 7.30
C ASP A 43 3.71 4.14 6.57
N SER A 44 2.90 5.20 6.63
CA SER A 44 3.16 6.52 6.03
C SER A 44 3.40 6.46 4.52
N LEU A 45 2.33 6.22 3.73
CA LEU A 45 2.37 6.14 2.26
C LEU A 45 3.08 7.33 1.60
N GLU A 46 2.93 8.52 2.17
CA GLU A 46 3.55 9.75 1.71
C GLU A 46 5.07 9.65 1.50
N ARG A 47 5.76 8.80 2.28
CA ARG A 47 7.20 8.55 2.14
C ARG A 47 7.58 7.83 0.85
N LEU A 48 6.61 7.27 0.14
CA LEU A 48 6.79 6.64 -1.15
C LEU A 48 6.52 7.61 -2.31
N LEU A 49 6.07 8.84 -2.03
CA LEU A 49 5.72 9.86 -3.02
C LEU A 49 6.86 10.87 -3.18
N ILE A 50 6.96 11.45 -4.38
CA ILE A 50 7.86 12.57 -4.66
C ILE A 50 7.40 13.77 -3.83
N GLY A 51 8.32 14.53 -3.25
CA GLY A 51 8.02 15.70 -2.44
C GLY A 51 8.46 15.53 -0.99
N ASP A 52 7.97 16.41 -0.13
CA ASP A 52 8.28 16.42 1.30
C ASP A 52 7.20 17.15 2.10
N GLU A 53 7.32 17.13 3.44
CA GLU A 53 6.38 17.78 4.35
C GLU A 53 6.30 19.30 4.19
N THR A 54 7.34 19.95 3.65
CA THR A 54 7.44 21.41 3.51
C THR A 54 6.82 21.90 2.20
N ASN A 55 7.07 21.18 1.11
CA ASN A 55 6.66 21.53 -0.25
C ASN A 55 5.37 20.81 -0.68
N GLY A 56 4.90 19.87 0.14
CA GLY A 56 3.77 19.00 -0.15
C GLY A 56 4.20 17.71 -0.84
N TRP A 57 3.39 16.68 -0.64
CA TRP A 57 3.57 15.39 -1.31
C TRP A 57 2.93 15.44 -2.70
N GLY A 58 3.71 15.08 -3.71
CA GLY A 58 3.31 15.01 -5.10
C GLY A 58 2.50 13.75 -5.43
N GLU A 59 2.02 13.71 -6.66
CA GLU A 59 1.11 12.66 -7.13
C GLU A 59 1.82 11.38 -7.59
N HIS A 60 3.13 11.45 -7.80
CA HIS A 60 3.94 10.36 -8.35
C HIS A 60 4.76 9.68 -7.25
N PHE A 61 5.01 8.37 -7.43
CA PHE A 61 5.90 7.63 -6.56
C PHE A 61 7.38 7.98 -6.83
N ILE A 62 8.22 7.93 -5.79
CA ILE A 62 9.68 8.07 -5.92
C ILE A 62 10.32 6.94 -6.73
N ASP A 63 9.66 5.78 -6.75
CA ASP A 63 10.07 4.58 -7.45
C ASP A 63 8.87 4.02 -8.23
N GLU A 64 9.02 3.91 -9.54
CA GLU A 64 7.98 3.40 -10.46
C GLU A 64 7.47 2.00 -10.09
N TRP A 65 8.27 1.20 -9.38
CA TRP A 65 7.86 -0.13 -8.94
C TRP A 65 6.74 -0.10 -7.91
N TRP A 66 6.62 0.96 -7.12
CA TRP A 66 5.47 1.13 -6.22
C TRP A 66 4.18 1.34 -6.99
N GLU A 67 4.21 2.17 -8.03
CA GLU A 67 3.05 2.38 -8.91
C GLU A 67 2.64 1.08 -9.59
N LYS A 68 3.61 0.37 -10.20
CA LYS A 68 3.39 -0.95 -10.82
C LYS A 68 2.82 -1.95 -9.82
N PHE A 69 3.32 -1.96 -8.58
CA PHE A 69 2.83 -2.83 -7.51
C PHE A 69 1.36 -2.55 -7.16
N PHE A 70 1.01 -1.30 -6.86
CA PHE A 70 -0.36 -0.96 -6.48
C PHE A 70 -1.34 -1.20 -7.63
N LEU A 71 -1.00 -0.78 -8.86
CA LEU A 71 -1.82 -1.04 -10.04
C LEU A 71 -2.01 -2.55 -10.27
N ARG A 72 -0.94 -3.34 -10.11
CA ARG A 72 -1.01 -4.79 -10.27
C ARG A 72 -1.90 -5.42 -9.20
N VAL A 73 -1.72 -5.08 -7.93
CA VAL A 73 -2.55 -5.62 -6.84
C VAL A 73 -4.03 -5.26 -7.02
N LEU A 74 -4.33 -4.01 -7.39
CA LEU A 74 -5.70 -3.53 -7.55
C LEU A 74 -6.42 -4.17 -8.74
N SER A 75 -5.68 -4.56 -9.79
CA SER A 75 -6.22 -5.23 -10.98
C SER A 75 -6.41 -6.75 -10.84
N LEU A 76 -6.00 -7.35 -9.72
CA LEU A 76 -6.18 -8.79 -9.51
C LEU A 76 -7.64 -9.12 -9.15
N GLU A 77 -8.25 -10.04 -9.90
CA GLU A 77 -9.56 -10.59 -9.57
C GLU A 77 -9.58 -11.34 -8.23
N THR A 78 -8.45 -11.95 -7.87
CA THR A 78 -8.29 -12.73 -6.64
C THR A 78 -7.01 -12.32 -5.94
N PHE A 79 -7.12 -11.99 -4.66
CA PHE A 79 -6.02 -11.58 -3.81
C PHE A 79 -6.29 -12.04 -2.36
N GLN A 80 -5.54 -13.04 -1.87
CA GLN A 80 -5.75 -13.64 -0.54
C GLN A 80 -5.06 -12.84 0.58
N SER A 81 -4.07 -12.04 0.22
CA SER A 81 -3.37 -11.16 1.16
C SER A 81 -4.20 -9.91 1.50
N ARG A 82 -3.78 -9.18 2.53
CA ARG A 82 -4.35 -7.88 2.88
C ARG A 82 -3.23 -6.86 2.98
N ILE A 83 -3.47 -5.68 2.42
CA ILE A 83 -2.57 -4.53 2.54
C ILE A 83 -3.27 -3.48 3.37
N ILE A 84 -2.65 -3.09 4.48
CA ILE A 84 -3.06 -1.94 5.28
C ILE A 84 -2.07 -0.84 5.00
N ILE A 85 -2.60 0.32 4.63
CA ILE A 85 -1.81 1.50 4.35
C ILE A 85 -2.22 2.57 5.36
N THR A 86 -1.27 3.14 6.06
CA THR A 86 -1.48 4.37 6.83
C THR A 86 -0.94 5.54 6.02
N SER A 87 -1.61 6.68 6.11
CA SER A 87 -1.12 7.90 5.51
C SER A 87 -1.66 9.10 6.27
N GLN A 88 -0.84 10.14 6.36
CA GLN A 88 -1.26 11.42 6.95
C GLN A 88 -2.16 12.21 6.00
N ASP A 89 -1.90 12.12 4.68
CA ASP A 89 -2.70 12.77 3.66
C ASP A 89 -2.97 11.81 2.49
N LEU A 90 -4.21 11.74 2.02
CA LEU A 90 -4.59 10.74 1.03
C LEU A 90 -4.02 11.17 -0.34
N PRO A 91 -3.14 10.38 -0.99
CA PRO A 91 -2.76 10.69 -2.36
C PRO A 91 -4.00 10.52 -3.25
N MET A 92 -4.51 11.64 -3.76
CA MET A 92 -5.82 11.72 -4.40
C MET A 92 -5.98 10.79 -5.62
N ASN A 93 -4.87 10.31 -6.23
CA ASN A 93 -4.93 9.66 -7.54
C ASN A 93 -5.04 8.13 -7.56
N LEU A 94 -4.70 7.41 -6.47
CA LEU A 94 -4.90 5.95 -6.44
C LEU A 94 -6.38 5.55 -6.37
N CYS A 95 -7.23 6.50 -5.99
CA CYS A 95 -8.65 6.30 -5.71
C CYS A 95 -9.58 6.62 -6.90
N HIS A 96 -9.06 7.05 -8.05
CA HIS A 96 -9.90 7.38 -9.20
C HIS A 96 -10.47 6.10 -9.86
N THR A 97 -11.65 5.73 -9.35
CA THR A 97 -12.83 5.16 -10.02
C THR A 97 -12.77 3.78 -10.68
N ARG A 98 -11.60 3.14 -10.87
CA ARG A 98 -11.56 1.80 -11.52
C ARG A 98 -11.64 0.59 -10.60
N TYR A 99 -11.23 0.71 -9.34
CA TYR A 99 -11.11 -0.46 -8.44
C TYR A 99 -11.96 -0.29 -7.19
N GLN A 100 -12.95 -1.18 -6.98
CA GLN A 100 -13.85 -1.17 -5.81
C GLN A 100 -13.21 -1.77 -4.54
N THR A 101 -11.89 -1.99 -4.53
CA THR A 101 -11.17 -2.77 -3.52
C THR A 101 -10.64 -1.94 -2.35
N PHE A 102 -10.97 -0.64 -2.28
CA PHE A 102 -10.52 0.26 -1.22
C PHE A 102 -11.54 0.42 -0.11
N LEU A 103 -11.08 0.23 1.14
CA LEU A 103 -11.77 0.70 2.33
C LEU A 103 -10.94 1.83 2.94
N PHE A 104 -11.47 3.05 2.88
CA PHE A 104 -10.86 4.21 3.52
C PHE A 104 -11.38 4.37 4.96
N ILE A 105 -10.46 4.62 5.90
CA ILE A 105 -10.78 4.90 7.30
C ILE A 105 -10.02 6.16 7.70
N SER A 106 -10.74 7.26 8.00
CA SER A 106 -10.13 8.44 8.62
C SER A 106 -10.20 8.34 10.13
N ILE A 107 -9.07 8.37 10.81
CA ILE A 107 -9.00 8.48 12.27
C ILE A 107 -8.70 9.94 12.61
N ARG A 108 -9.62 10.62 13.29
CA ARG A 108 -9.41 11.98 13.79
C ARG A 108 -9.28 11.98 15.30
N ARG A 109 -8.31 12.73 15.80
CA ARG A 109 -8.23 13.06 17.23
C ARG A 109 -9.36 14.03 17.56
N ILE A 110 -10.15 13.71 18.56
CA ILE A 110 -11.19 14.61 19.08
C ILE A 110 -10.59 15.35 20.25
N GLU A 111 -10.50 16.67 20.14
CA GLU A 111 -10.09 17.50 21.26
C GLU A 111 -11.21 17.53 22.33
N GLY A 112 -10.83 17.42 23.60
CA GLY A 112 -11.75 17.53 24.74
C GLY A 112 -12.29 16.22 25.34
N ILE A 113 -12.02 15.04 24.75
CA ILE A 113 -12.40 13.75 25.36
C ILE A 113 -11.19 13.14 26.09
N ARG A 114 -11.28 13.01 27.42
CA ARG A 114 -10.25 12.42 28.30
C ARG A 114 -9.95 10.93 28.04
N THR A 115 -10.67 10.32 27.11
CA THR A 115 -10.61 8.89 26.80
C THR A 115 -10.25 8.70 25.33
N ARG A 116 -9.23 7.88 25.05
CA ARG A 116 -8.85 7.48 23.69
C ARG A 116 -9.98 6.63 23.08
N ARG A 117 -10.94 7.27 22.41
CA ARG A 117 -11.94 6.58 21.57
C ARG A 117 -11.55 6.75 20.10
N ILE A 118 -11.50 5.64 19.37
CA ILE A 118 -11.39 5.63 17.91
C ILE A 118 -12.82 5.79 17.38
N ILE A 119 -13.11 6.90 16.70
CA ILE A 119 -14.37 7.07 15.97
C ILE A 119 -14.15 6.57 14.55
N TYR A 120 -14.94 5.58 14.16
CA TYR A 120 -15.01 5.09 12.79
C TYR A 120 -16.02 5.93 12.01
N GLN A 121 -15.57 6.59 10.94
CA GLN A 121 -16.47 7.13 9.91
C GLN A 121 -16.21 6.37 8.62
N LYS A 122 -17.19 5.55 8.21
CA LYS A 122 -17.24 4.98 6.87
C LYS A 122 -17.65 6.10 5.91
N GLY A 123 -16.67 6.79 5.34
CA GLY A 123 -16.92 7.75 4.28
C GLY A 123 -17.09 7.03 2.95
N ILE A 124 -18.32 6.98 2.42
CA ILE A 124 -18.51 6.87 0.97
C ILE A 124 -18.38 8.31 0.48
N LYS A 125 -17.24 8.65 -0.12
CA LYS A 125 -17.16 9.91 -0.85
C LYS A 125 -17.68 9.64 -2.26
N ASP A 126 -18.93 10.03 -2.49
CA ASP A 126 -19.45 10.20 -3.84
C ASP A 126 -18.72 11.40 -4.44
N TYR A 127 -17.83 11.12 -5.38
CA TYR A 127 -17.20 12.14 -6.20
C TYR A 127 -17.97 12.18 -7.53
N SER A 128 -18.94 13.09 -7.59
CA SER A 128 -19.65 13.51 -8.81
C SER A 128 -18.74 14.33 -9.73
#